data_AF-A0A937S7H2-F1
#
_entry.id   AF-A0A937S7H2-F1
#
_cell.length_a   1.000
_cell.length_b   1.000
_cell.length_c   1.000
_cell.angle_alpha   90.00
_cell.angle_beta   90.00
_cell.angle_gamma   90.00
#
_symmetry.space_group_name_H-M   'P 1'
#
loop_
_entity.id
_entity.type
_entity.pdbx_description
1 polymer ?
#
loop_
_entity_poly.entity_id
_entity_poly.type
_entity_poly.pdbx_seq_one_letter_code
_entity_poly.pdbx_strand_id
1 'polypeptide(L)'
;MQLLKPCGFEGSLRTLQHYISGLRKVQGLLPVRIKVAQTLPKVVDLQSPPFTPRQAAYLVVLKPENRQAEETDLLERMMQHPDVLLLVELADEFLQLLRQRQADAFDDWLLKAASCR
;
A
#
# COMPACT_ATOMS: atom_id res chain seq x y z
N MET A 1 28.38 -19.22 -13.52
CA MET A 1 28.63 -19.89 -12.22
C MET A 1 29.73 -20.94 -12.31
N GLN A 2 29.72 -21.86 -13.29
CA GLN A 2 30.72 -22.93 -13.42
C GLN A 2 32.16 -22.43 -13.55
N LEU A 3 32.40 -21.30 -14.22
CA LEU A 3 33.73 -20.70 -14.35
C LEU A 3 34.24 -19.99 -13.08
N LEU A 4 33.37 -19.71 -12.11
CA LEU A 4 33.72 -18.98 -10.88
C LEU A 4 33.94 -19.92 -9.68
N LYS A 5 33.38 -21.14 -9.72
CA LYS A 5 33.58 -22.15 -8.67
C LYS A 5 35.05 -22.57 -8.50
N PRO A 6 35.85 -22.77 -9.57
CA PRO A 6 37.28 -23.08 -9.44
C PRO A 6 38.08 -21.95 -8.77
N CYS A 7 37.57 -20.71 -8.82
CA CYS A 7 38.17 -19.55 -8.18
C CYS A 7 37.72 -19.35 -6.73
N GLY A 8 37.03 -20.34 -6.13
CA GLY A 8 36.56 -20.28 -4.74
C GLY A 8 35.27 -19.48 -4.53
N PHE A 9 34.52 -19.16 -5.59
CA PHE A 9 33.24 -18.46 -5.43
C PHE A 9 32.11 -19.42 -5.04
N GLU A 10 31.68 -19.33 -3.78
CA GLU A 10 30.59 -20.15 -3.21
C GLU A 10 29.21 -19.46 -3.25
N GLY A 11 29.15 -18.22 -3.73
CA GLY A 11 27.93 -17.41 -3.73
C GLY A 11 26.86 -17.87 -4.73
N SER A 12 25.66 -17.33 -4.58
CA SER A 12 24.53 -17.58 -5.48
C SER A 12 24.61 -16.74 -6.77
N LEU A 13 23.87 -17.16 -7.81
CA LEU A 13 23.71 -16.38 -9.04
C LEU A 13 23.15 -14.98 -8.76
N ARG A 14 22.23 -14.87 -7.79
CA ARG A 14 21.63 -13.60 -7.36
C ARG A 14 22.69 -12.65 -6.79
N THR A 15 23.62 -13.17 -5.99
CA THR A 15 24.74 -12.40 -5.41
C THR A 15 25.64 -11.86 -6.51
N LEU A 16 25.98 -12.70 -7.50
CA LEU A 16 26.79 -12.30 -8.65
C LEU A 16 26.09 -11.22 -9.50
N GLN A 17 24.79 -11.39 -9.78
CA GLN A 17 24.00 -10.41 -10.51
C GLN A 17 23.96 -9.07 -9.79
N HIS A 18 23.76 -9.06 -8.47
CA HIS A 18 23.75 -7.84 -7.67
C HIS A 18 25.10 -7.12 -7.72
N TYR A 19 26.20 -7.86 -7.56
CA TYR A 19 27.56 -7.33 -7.65
C TYR A 19 27.86 -6.70 -9.02
N ILE A 20 27.55 -7.42 -10.12
CA ILE A 20 27.73 -6.91 -11.48
C ILE A 20 26.86 -5.67 -11.73
N SER A 21 25.64 -5.65 -11.19
CA SER A 21 24.75 -4.48 -11.28
C SER A 21 25.35 -3.26 -10.58
N GLY A 22 25.95 -3.44 -9.41
CA GLY A 22 26.65 -2.38 -8.68
C GLY A 22 27.86 -1.85 -9.46
N LEU A 23 28.70 -2.74 -9.97
CA LEU A 23 29.87 -2.37 -10.79
C LEU A 23 29.47 -1.54 -12.02
N ARG A 24 28.39 -1.91 -12.71
CA ARG A 24 27.89 -1.16 -13.87
C ARG A 24 27.43 0.25 -13.51
N LYS A 25 26.75 0.42 -12.38
CA LYS A 25 26.33 1.76 -11.90
C LYS A 25 27.54 2.65 -11.65
N VAL A 26 28.59 2.13 -11.01
CA VAL A 26 29.82 2.88 -10.74
C VAL A 26 30.56 3.24 -12.03
N GLN A 27 30.53 2.37 -13.03
CA GLN A 27 31.10 2.62 -14.36
C GLN A 27 30.23 3.53 -15.25
N GLY A 28 29.12 4.06 -14.74
CA GLY A 28 28.19 4.90 -15.51
C GLY A 28 27.47 4.16 -16.64
N LEU A 29 27.52 2.82 -16.63
CA LEU A 29 26.85 2.00 -17.64
C LEU A 29 25.35 1.94 -17.33
N LEU A 30 24.54 2.18 -18.35
CA LEU A 30 23.10 2.09 -18.24
C LEU A 30 22.68 0.66 -17.81
N PRO A 31 21.62 0.54 -16.98
CA PRO A 31 21.07 -0.77 -16.63
C PRO A 31 20.68 -1.52 -17.91
N VAL A 32 20.86 -2.84 -17.92
CA VAL A 32 20.44 -3.68 -19.05
C VAL A 32 18.94 -3.52 -19.21
N ARG A 33 18.54 -2.75 -20.22
CA ARG A 33 17.17 -2.78 -20.69
C ARG A 33 17.03 -4.08 -21.45
N ILE A 34 16.50 -5.11 -20.79
CA ILE A 34 15.98 -6.27 -21.50
C ILE A 34 14.87 -5.69 -22.37
N LYS A 35 15.13 -5.57 -23.68
CA LYS A 35 14.09 -5.23 -24.64
C LYS A 35 13.16 -6.44 -24.65
N VAL A 36 12.10 -6.36 -23.87
CA VAL A 36 10.97 -7.26 -24.02
C VAL A 36 10.39 -6.93 -25.40
N ALA A 37 10.73 -7.75 -26.39
CA ALA A 37 10.37 -7.52 -27.80
C ALA A 37 8.86 -7.64 -28.06
N GLN A 38 8.09 -8.01 -27.03
CA GLN A 38 6.67 -8.26 -27.10
C GLN A 38 5.97 -7.41 -26.03
N THR A 39 4.92 -6.71 -26.41
CA THR A 39 3.92 -6.25 -25.46
C THR A 39 3.44 -7.48 -24.69
N LEU A 40 3.87 -7.59 -23.43
CA LEU A 40 3.37 -8.65 -22.56
C LEU A 40 1.84 -8.57 -22.59
N PRO A 41 1.12 -9.69 -22.78
CA PRO A 41 -0.32 -9.67 -22.70
C PRO A 41 -0.71 -8.98 -21.40
N LYS A 42 -1.63 -8.01 -21.48
CA LYS A 42 -2.20 -7.37 -20.30
C LYS A 42 -2.97 -8.45 -19.55
N VAL A 43 -2.28 -9.15 -18.66
CA VAL A 43 -2.90 -10.07 -17.71
C VAL A 43 -3.77 -9.17 -16.84
N VAL A 44 -5.06 -9.13 -17.17
CA VAL A 44 -6.09 -8.69 -16.23
C VAL A 44 -6.10 -9.81 -15.20
N ASP A 45 -5.37 -9.60 -14.11
CA ASP A 45 -5.37 -10.53 -13.01
C ASP A 45 -6.79 -10.56 -12.43
N LEU A 46 -7.54 -11.60 -12.76
CA LEU A 46 -8.87 -11.87 -12.19
C LEU A 46 -8.79 -12.05 -10.67
N GLN A 47 -7.58 -12.23 -10.13
CA GLN A 47 -7.31 -12.26 -8.70
C GLN A 47 -6.73 -10.93 -8.25
N SER A 48 -7.55 -9.88 -8.30
CA SER A 48 -7.26 -8.69 -7.49
C SER A 48 -7.02 -9.18 -6.06
N PRO A 49 -5.93 -8.75 -5.38
CA PRO A 49 -5.68 -9.20 -4.02
C PRO A 49 -6.93 -8.93 -3.18
N PRO A 50 -7.31 -9.88 -2.30
CA PRO A 50 -8.57 -9.80 -1.57
C PRO A 50 -8.61 -8.49 -0.78
N PHE A 51 -9.80 -7.89 -0.71
CA PHE A 51 -10.01 -6.66 0.03
C PHE A 51 -9.58 -6.85 1.48
N THR A 52 -8.55 -6.12 1.91
CA THR A 52 -7.94 -6.32 3.23
C THR A 52 -8.48 -5.32 4.26
N PRO A 53 -8.47 -5.66 5.56
CA PRO A 53 -8.79 -4.71 6.63
C PRO A 53 -7.94 -3.42 6.57
N ARG A 54 -6.70 -3.52 6.10
CA ARG A 54 -5.83 -2.37 5.88
C ARG A 54 -6.34 -1.44 4.79
N GLN A 55 -6.84 -1.99 3.68
CA GLN A 55 -7.44 -1.20 2.60
C GLN A 55 -8.73 -0.54 3.08
N ALA A 56 -9.58 -1.26 3.82
CA ALA A 56 -10.76 -0.70 4.48
C ALA A 56 -10.41 0.51 5.35
N ALA A 57 -9.48 0.35 6.30
CA ALA A 57 -9.05 1.44 7.18
C ALA A 57 -8.46 2.63 6.40
N TYR A 58 -7.71 2.36 5.33
CA TYR A 58 -7.17 3.39 4.46
C TYR A 58 -8.27 4.21 3.78
N LEU A 59 -9.32 3.56 3.24
CA LEU A 59 -10.45 4.26 2.61
C LEU A 59 -11.19 5.18 3.58
N VAL A 60 -11.38 4.73 4.83
CA VAL A 60 -12.01 5.54 5.89
C VAL A 60 -11.21 6.82 6.15
N VAL A 61 -9.89 6.71 6.29
CA VAL A 61 -9.02 7.84 6.62
C VAL A 61 -8.73 8.76 5.43
N LEU A 62 -8.76 8.22 4.21
CA LEU A 62 -8.49 8.97 2.99
C LEU A 62 -9.52 10.10 2.84
N LYS A 63 -9.04 11.33 2.60
CA LYS A 63 -9.91 12.48 2.37
C LYS A 63 -10.80 12.27 1.14
N PRO A 64 -12.07 12.72 1.16
CA PRO A 64 -13.00 12.48 0.07
C PRO A 64 -12.51 13.08 -1.27
N GLU A 65 -11.76 14.18 -1.25
CA GLU A 65 -11.20 14.80 -2.46
C GLU A 65 -10.11 13.96 -3.13
N ASN A 66 -9.51 13.02 -2.39
CA ASN A 66 -8.44 12.15 -2.86
C ASN A 66 -8.93 10.74 -3.21
N ARG A 67 -10.23 10.45 -3.03
CA ARG A 67 -10.82 9.15 -3.35
C ARG A 67 -11.16 9.08 -4.84
N GLN A 68 -10.87 7.93 -5.43
CA GLN A 68 -11.35 7.60 -6.77
C GLN A 68 -12.84 7.22 -6.72
N ALA A 69 -13.55 7.33 -7.83
CA ALA A 69 -14.99 6.98 -7.88
C ALA A 69 -15.26 5.55 -7.38
N GLU A 70 -14.43 4.59 -7.82
CA GLU A 70 -14.52 3.18 -7.40
C GLU A 70 -14.29 2.99 -5.89
N GLU A 71 -13.42 3.81 -5.29
CA GLU A 71 -13.12 3.78 -3.85
C GLU A 71 -14.27 4.35 -3.02
N THR A 72 -14.93 5.40 -3.53
CA THR A 72 -16.13 5.98 -2.92
C THR A 72 -17.28 4.98 -2.95
N ASP A 73 -17.56 4.37 -4.09
CA ASP A 73 -18.60 3.35 -4.23
C ASP A 73 -18.35 2.15 -3.30
N LEU A 74 -17.09 1.75 -3.14
CA LEU A 74 -16.71 0.65 -2.26
C LEU A 74 -16.94 1.02 -0.78
N LEU A 75 -16.61 2.23 -0.37
CA LEU A 75 -16.87 2.71 0.98
C LEU A 75 -18.37 2.79 1.28
N GLU A 76 -19.18 3.30 0.34
CA GLU A 76 -20.64 3.35 0.48
C GLU A 76 -21.26 1.96 0.66
N ARG A 77 -20.73 0.96 -0.05
CA ARG A 77 -21.15 -0.45 0.13
C ARG A 77 -20.78 -0.98 1.51
N MET A 78 -19.60 -0.64 2.02
CA MET A 78 -19.19 -1.05 3.38
C MET A 78 -20.07 -0.42 4.46
N MET A 79 -20.45 0.85 4.29
CA MET A 79 -21.32 1.59 5.22
C MET A 79 -22.77 1.07 5.25
N GLN A 80 -23.17 0.15 4.36
CA GLN A 80 -24.45 -0.55 4.50
C GLN A 80 -24.51 -1.42 5.76
N HIS A 81 -23.36 -1.78 6.33
CA HIS A 81 -23.29 -2.47 7.62
C HIS A 81 -23.30 -1.43 8.77
N PRO A 82 -24.23 -1.56 9.73
CA PRO A 82 -24.42 -0.56 10.78
C PRO A 82 -23.17 -0.38 11.65
N ASP A 83 -22.46 -1.47 11.97
CA ASP A 83 -21.24 -1.41 12.77
C ASP A 83 -20.14 -0.62 12.05
N VAL A 84 -20.05 -0.78 10.72
CA VAL A 84 -19.06 -0.07 9.90
C VAL A 84 -19.43 1.39 9.75
N LEU A 85 -20.71 1.71 9.57
CA LEU A 85 -21.20 3.08 9.53
C LEU A 85 -20.79 3.85 10.79
N LEU A 86 -21.05 3.28 11.96
CA LEU A 86 -20.72 3.88 13.25
C LEU A 86 -19.21 4.03 13.46
N LEU A 87 -18.40 3.07 13.00
CA LEU A 87 -16.93 3.20 13.00
C LEU A 87 -16.43 4.31 12.06
N VAL A 88 -17.05 4.46 10.89
CA VAL A 88 -16.71 5.51 9.93
C VAL A 88 -17.04 6.89 10.50
N GLU A 89 -18.19 7.04 11.16
CA GLU A 89 -18.58 8.27 11.84
C GLU A 89 -17.59 8.66 12.95
N LEU A 90 -17.25 7.71 13.84
CA LEU A 90 -16.24 7.94 14.89
C LEU A 90 -14.88 8.34 14.31
N ALA A 91 -14.47 7.69 13.22
CA ALA A 91 -13.21 7.98 12.56
C ALA A 91 -13.21 9.37 11.91
N ASP A 92 -14.30 9.77 11.24
CA ASP A 92 -14.37 11.11 10.64
C ASP A 92 -14.38 12.20 11.71
N GLU A 93 -15.10 12.02 12.82
CA GLU A 93 -15.05 12.93 13.98
C GLU A 93 -13.62 13.11 14.51
N PHE A 94 -12.88 12.02 14.68
CA PHE A 94 -11.48 12.07 15.10
C PHE A 94 -10.60 12.82 14.09
N LEU A 95 -10.78 12.56 12.80
CA LEU A 95 -10.01 13.23 11.75
C LEU A 95 -10.34 14.72 11.70
N GLN A 96 -11.58 15.13 11.99
CA GLN A 96 -11.97 16.53 12.12
C GLN A 96 -11.26 17.20 13.30
N LEU A 97 -11.20 16.53 14.47
CA LEU A 97 -10.45 17.04 15.63
C LEU A 97 -8.97 17.29 15.29
N LEU A 98 -8.34 16.36 14.58
CA LEU A 98 -6.94 16.50 14.14
C LEU A 98 -6.76 17.65 13.13
N ARG A 99 -7.67 17.78 12.16
CA ARG A 99 -7.63 18.85 11.15
C ARG A 99 -7.82 20.23 11.78
N GLN A 100 -8.71 20.34 12.75
CA GLN A 100 -9.06 21.60 13.42
C GLN A 100 -8.21 21.89 14.68
N ARG A 101 -7.36 20.93 15.08
CA ARG A 101 -6.50 20.99 16.27
C ARG A 101 -7.27 21.27 17.56
N GLN A 102 -8.44 20.66 17.71
CA GLN A 102 -9.30 20.81 18.88
C GLN A 102 -8.91 19.80 19.96
N ALA A 103 -7.86 20.11 20.72
CA ALA A 103 -7.43 19.25 21.81
C ALA A 103 -8.49 19.12 22.92
N ASP A 104 -9.25 20.19 23.17
CA ASP A 104 -10.23 20.25 24.26
C ASP A 104 -11.41 19.27 24.07
N ALA A 105 -11.73 18.93 22.82
CA ALA A 105 -12.82 17.99 22.49
C ALA A 105 -12.35 16.53 22.36
N PHE A 106 -11.05 16.26 22.57
CA PHE A 106 -10.50 14.92 22.45
C PHE A 106 -10.99 13.96 23.55
N ASP A 107 -11.12 14.46 24.79
CA ASP A 107 -11.60 13.65 25.92
C ASP A 107 -13.06 13.22 25.72
N ASP A 108 -13.90 14.11 25.21
CA ASP A 108 -15.30 13.81 24.87
C ASP A 108 -15.39 12.75 23.77
N TRP A 109 -14.53 12.84 22.75
CA TRP A 109 -14.45 11.84 21.70
C TRP A 109 -14.00 10.48 22.23
N LEU A 110 -13.04 10.42 23.16
CA LEU A 110 -12.61 9.17 23.80
C LEU A 110 -13.75 8.50 24.58
N LEU A 111 -14.53 9.28 25.33
CA LEU A 111 -15.70 8.77 26.05
C LEU A 111 -16.73 8.20 25.09
N LYS A 112 -17.00 8.90 23.98
CA LYS A 112 -17.91 8.44 22.94
C LYS A 112 -17.42 7.15 22.29
N ALA A 113 -16.14 7.07 21.90
CA ALA A 113 -15.54 5.88 21.30
C ALA A 113 -15.56 4.67 22.26
N ALA A 114 -15.31 4.87 23.55
CA ALA A 114 -15.37 3.80 24.55
C ALA A 114 -16.80 3.27 24.80
N SER A 115 -17.82 4.10 24.52
CA SER A 115 -19.23 3.74 24.67
C SER A 115 -19.83 3.03 23.45
N CYS A 116 -19.16 3.08 22.29
CA CYS A 116 -19.59 2.37 21.10
C CYS A 116 -19.41 0.85 21.28
N ARG A 117 -20.51 0.11 21.05
CA ARG A 117 -20.59 -1.35 21.10
C ARG A 117 -21.24 -1.87 19.84
#